data_AF-A0A7W1YYY6-F1
#
_entry.id   AF-A0A7W1YYY6-F1
#
_cell.length_a   1.000
_cell.length_b   1.000
_cell.length_c   1.000
_cell.angle_alpha   90.00
_cell.angle_beta   90.00
_cell.angle_gamma   90.00
#
_symmetry.space_group_name_H-M   'P 1'
#
loop_
_entity.id
_entity.type
_entity.pdbx_description
1 polymer ?
#
loop_
_entity_poly.entity_id
_entity_poly.type
_entity_poly.pdbx_seq_one_letter_code
_entity_poly.pdbx_strand_id
1 'polypeptide(L)'
;MKRLLYELTESWKIAAAQMTANKTRSMLTALGVIIGIVAVTLMGTAINGISTGFDKSMSFIGDDVLYISQHSWIRQDDWWNYRDRKKIQTEYGEKINHTIASTPGSNLIVAVPTMSLTRSVKYGDSSVDNVYILGTTADYAVISTLDCTEGRFFNEIESRGGAEECIVGYDVADALFAGHSALDKRLLINGHGFKVIGTLARQGTFLGLFSLDSIVVIPLPAFKKYFSAKSEADVRVKVRDKTHMADARDELTGIMRRLRSLPPEAKDDFSINEQQAFKSTLDGVKTTIAVAGLFITGLSLFVGAIGIMNITFVSVKERTKEIGTRKALGARRRTILLQFLIESTALCLVGGCIGLTIAYLLCFGMAKALPSFPISFSLGLVLASMIVSVLTGLASGIAPAWTASRLDPATALRYE
;
A
#
# COMPACT_ATOMS: atom_id res chain seq x y z
N MET A 1 -17.01 20.62 -36.56
CA MET A 1 -17.31 19.41 -35.77
C MET A 1 -17.75 18.21 -36.61
N LYS A 2 -18.76 18.31 -37.49
CA LYS A 2 -19.24 17.14 -38.29
C LYS A 2 -18.16 16.47 -39.16
N ARG A 3 -17.25 17.24 -39.75
CA ARG A 3 -16.16 16.72 -40.60
C ARG A 3 -15.11 15.91 -39.82
N LEU A 4 -14.75 16.38 -38.62
CA LEU A 4 -13.84 15.68 -37.70
C LEU A 4 -14.44 14.39 -37.16
N LEU A 5 -15.74 14.39 -36.83
CA LEU A 5 -16.46 13.19 -36.40
C LEU A 5 -16.56 12.16 -37.53
N TYR A 6 -16.81 12.60 -38.76
CA TYR A 6 -16.84 11.72 -39.92
C TYR A 6 -15.46 11.09 -40.18
N GLU A 7 -14.40 11.92 -40.20
CA GLU A 7 -13.01 11.46 -40.34
C GLU A 7 -12.60 10.47 -39.24
N LEU A 8 -13.03 10.69 -37.99
CA LEU A 8 -12.82 9.74 -36.89
C LEU A 8 -13.53 8.41 -37.13
N THR A 9 -14.82 8.44 -37.45
CA THR A 9 -15.60 7.20 -37.68
C THR A 9 -15.11 6.40 -38.89
N GLU A 10 -14.67 7.09 -39.93
CA GLU A 10 -14.13 6.47 -41.14
C GLU A 10 -12.75 5.86 -40.85
N SER A 11 -11.88 6.57 -40.13
CA SER A 11 -10.58 6.05 -39.67
C SER A 11 -10.74 4.79 -38.80
N TRP A 12 -11.76 4.74 -37.94
CA TRP A 12 -12.07 3.56 -37.13
C TRP A 12 -12.51 2.34 -37.96
N LYS A 13 -13.41 2.54 -38.94
CA LYS A 13 -13.84 1.46 -39.85
C LYS A 13 -12.68 0.92 -40.69
N ILE A 14 -11.82 1.83 -41.14
CA ILE A 14 -10.64 1.53 -41.93
C ILE A 14 -9.60 0.75 -41.11
N ALA A 15 -9.38 1.13 -39.85
CA ALA A 15 -8.50 0.40 -38.93
C ALA A 15 -9.02 -1.01 -38.64
N ALA A 16 -10.33 -1.16 -38.39
CA ALA A 16 -10.96 -2.46 -38.16
C ALA A 16 -10.84 -3.39 -39.39
N ALA A 17 -11.05 -2.86 -40.61
CA ALA A 17 -10.90 -3.62 -41.84
C ALA A 17 -9.44 -4.10 -42.04
N GLN A 18 -8.44 -3.26 -41.74
CA GLN A 18 -7.03 -3.65 -41.84
C GLN A 18 -6.61 -4.72 -40.83
N MET A 19 -7.16 -4.68 -39.61
CA MET A 19 -6.92 -5.74 -38.61
C MET A 19 -7.41 -7.11 -39.11
N THR A 20 -8.53 -7.14 -39.85
CA THR A 20 -9.08 -8.38 -40.40
C THR A 20 -8.35 -8.91 -41.63
N ALA A 21 -7.71 -8.04 -42.42
CA ALA A 21 -6.99 -8.41 -43.64
C ALA A 21 -5.67 -9.14 -43.35
N ASN A 22 -4.94 -8.72 -42.30
CA ASN A 22 -3.66 -9.33 -41.89
C ASN A 22 -3.71 -9.79 -40.44
N LYS A 23 -4.46 -10.89 -40.18
CA LYS A 23 -4.76 -11.38 -38.83
C LYS A 23 -3.52 -11.72 -37.99
N THR A 24 -2.52 -12.40 -38.57
CA THR A 24 -1.31 -12.81 -37.84
C THR A 24 -0.46 -11.61 -37.41
N ARG A 25 -0.24 -10.68 -38.33
CA ARG A 25 0.55 -9.46 -38.08
C ARG A 25 -0.15 -8.51 -37.12
N SER A 26 -1.45 -8.30 -37.30
CA SER A 26 -2.28 -7.47 -36.42
C SER A 26 -2.43 -8.07 -35.01
N MET A 27 -2.45 -9.41 -34.91
CA MET A 27 -2.47 -10.10 -33.62
C MET A 27 -1.15 -9.95 -32.87
N LEU A 28 0.01 -10.19 -33.52
CA LEU A 28 1.32 -10.03 -32.85
C LEU A 28 1.57 -8.58 -32.39
N THR A 29 1.10 -7.59 -33.15
CA THR A 29 1.24 -6.16 -32.80
C THR A 29 0.34 -5.73 -31.67
N ALA A 30 -0.94 -6.12 -31.73
CA ALA A 30 -1.86 -5.90 -30.64
C ALA A 30 -1.35 -6.57 -29.36
N LEU A 31 -0.73 -7.76 -29.47
CA LEU A 31 -0.19 -8.49 -28.31
C LEU A 31 0.85 -7.68 -27.53
N GLY A 32 1.78 -6.99 -28.19
CA GLY A 32 2.80 -6.17 -27.51
C GLY A 32 2.20 -5.03 -26.69
N VAL A 33 1.21 -4.32 -27.26
CA VAL A 33 0.48 -3.27 -26.54
C VAL A 33 -0.38 -3.85 -25.43
N ILE A 34 -1.11 -4.93 -25.69
CA ILE A 34 -1.95 -5.62 -24.71
C ILE A 34 -1.12 -6.06 -23.50
N ILE A 35 0.02 -6.73 -23.73
CA ILE A 35 0.92 -7.19 -22.67
C ILE A 35 1.49 -6.01 -21.90
N GLY A 36 1.92 -4.94 -22.58
CA GLY A 36 2.42 -3.74 -21.92
C GLY A 36 1.38 -3.09 -21.00
N ILE A 37 0.15 -2.96 -21.49
CA ILE A 37 -0.95 -2.37 -20.71
C ILE A 37 -1.36 -3.28 -19.54
N VAL A 38 -1.46 -4.59 -19.76
CA VAL A 38 -1.69 -5.56 -18.68
C VAL A 38 -0.60 -5.46 -17.62
N ALA A 39 0.67 -5.43 -18.02
CA ALA A 39 1.80 -5.35 -17.09
C ALA A 39 1.74 -4.08 -16.23
N VAL A 40 1.60 -2.89 -16.85
CA VAL A 40 1.55 -1.62 -16.09
C VAL A 40 0.34 -1.56 -15.15
N THR A 41 -0.82 -2.04 -15.60
CA THR A 41 -2.04 -2.02 -14.80
C THR A 41 -1.95 -3.00 -13.63
N LEU A 42 -1.45 -4.22 -13.85
CA LEU A 42 -1.26 -5.21 -12.79
C LEU A 42 -0.24 -4.74 -11.74
N MET A 43 0.90 -4.20 -12.18
CA MET A 43 1.93 -3.67 -11.27
C MET A 43 1.41 -2.48 -10.47
N GLY A 44 0.72 -1.54 -11.12
CA GLY A 44 0.10 -0.42 -10.42
C GLY A 44 -0.96 -0.87 -9.41
N THR A 45 -1.76 -1.88 -9.77
CA THR A 45 -2.75 -2.48 -8.87
C THR A 45 -2.08 -3.17 -7.68
N ALA A 46 -0.96 -3.87 -7.91
CA ALA A 46 -0.19 -4.50 -6.84
C ALA A 46 0.43 -3.45 -5.88
N ILE A 47 1.00 -2.37 -6.41
CA ILE A 47 1.56 -1.26 -5.60
C ILE A 47 0.48 -0.59 -4.75
N ASN A 48 -0.68 -0.28 -5.35
CA ASN A 48 -1.80 0.29 -4.61
C ASN A 48 -2.35 -0.68 -3.58
N GLY A 49 -2.44 -1.97 -3.93
CA GLY A 49 -2.87 -3.02 -3.03
C GLY A 49 -1.97 -3.15 -1.81
N ILE A 50 -0.65 -3.21 -2.00
CA ILE A 50 0.33 -3.20 -0.91
C ILE A 50 0.14 -1.96 -0.02
N SER A 51 -0.05 -0.77 -0.62
CA SER A 51 -0.24 0.47 0.14
C SER A 51 -1.52 0.45 0.97
N THR A 52 -2.66 0.13 0.36
CA THR A 52 -3.95 0.05 1.06
C THR A 52 -3.94 -1.04 2.15
N GLY A 53 -3.34 -2.20 1.85
CA GLY A 53 -3.20 -3.28 2.81
C GLY A 53 -2.34 -2.89 3.99
N PHE A 54 -1.22 -2.21 3.73
CA PHE A 54 -0.35 -1.70 4.77
C PHE A 54 -1.04 -0.61 5.61
N ASP A 55 -1.67 0.38 5.00
CA ASP A 55 -2.35 1.47 5.72
C ASP A 55 -3.45 0.92 6.63
N LYS A 56 -4.27 0.00 6.13
CA LYS A 56 -5.29 -0.71 6.93
C LYS A 56 -4.67 -1.52 8.07
N SER A 57 -3.53 -2.14 7.81
CA SER A 57 -2.84 -2.99 8.78
C SER A 57 -1.94 -2.22 9.72
N MET A 58 -1.82 -0.91 9.58
CA MET A 58 -0.94 -0.11 10.40
C MET A 58 -1.69 1.01 11.11
N SER A 59 -2.98 1.21 10.78
CA SER A 59 -3.91 2.08 11.50
C SER A 59 -4.05 1.73 12.99
N PHE A 60 -3.74 0.50 13.40
CA PHE A 60 -3.74 0.10 14.80
C PHE A 60 -2.54 0.63 15.59
N ILE A 61 -1.39 0.87 14.94
CA ILE A 61 -0.19 1.43 15.60
C ILE A 61 -0.47 2.88 16.00
N GLY A 62 -1.45 3.52 15.38
CA GLY A 62 -1.74 4.93 15.55
C GLY A 62 -0.72 5.76 14.79
N ASP A 63 -1.20 6.54 13.82
CA ASP A 63 -0.43 7.54 13.09
C ASP A 63 -0.12 8.79 13.95
N ASP A 64 -0.68 8.87 15.16
CA ASP A 64 -0.44 9.87 16.20
C ASP A 64 0.22 9.31 17.46
N VAL A 65 0.89 8.15 17.39
CA VAL A 65 1.54 7.53 18.55
C VAL A 65 3.04 7.33 18.28
N LEU A 66 3.85 7.84 19.19
CA LEU A 66 5.30 7.62 19.24
C LEU A 66 5.62 6.49 20.22
N TYR A 67 6.49 5.56 19.81
CA TYR A 67 6.84 4.37 20.57
C TYR A 67 8.28 4.48 21.06
N ILE A 68 8.46 4.66 22.36
CA ILE A 68 9.78 4.65 22.98
C ILE A 68 10.12 3.22 23.36
N SER A 69 11.14 2.69 22.72
CA SER A 69 11.68 1.35 22.99
C SER A 69 13.20 1.38 23.10
N GLN A 70 13.78 0.25 23.52
CA GLN A 70 15.23 0.09 23.60
C GLN A 70 15.90 0.10 22.21
N HIS A 71 15.22 -0.49 21.22
CA HIS A 71 15.76 -0.70 19.88
C HIS A 71 14.85 -0.09 18.82
N SER A 72 15.45 0.41 17.75
CA SER A 72 14.72 0.83 16.56
C SER A 72 14.01 -0.36 15.93
N TRP A 73 12.77 -0.17 15.48
CA TRP A 73 12.02 -1.19 14.73
C TRP A 73 12.70 -1.54 13.41
N ILE A 74 13.41 -0.58 12.82
CA ILE A 74 14.28 -0.82 11.68
C ILE A 74 15.68 -1.12 12.20
N ARG A 75 16.22 -2.27 11.79
CA ARG A 75 17.59 -2.66 12.08
C ARG A 75 18.57 -1.66 11.45
N GLN A 76 19.36 -0.99 12.28
CA GLN A 76 20.49 -0.17 11.84
C GLN A 76 21.80 -0.96 12.00
N ASP A 77 22.72 -0.79 11.07
CA ASP A 77 23.99 -1.54 10.98
C ASP A 77 25.04 -1.19 12.04
N ASP A 78 24.69 -0.45 13.09
CA ASP A 78 25.61 -0.03 14.15
C ASP A 78 25.48 -0.87 15.43
N TRP A 79 25.75 -2.17 15.32
CA TRP A 79 25.62 -3.15 16.43
C TRP A 79 26.23 -2.67 17.75
N TRP A 80 27.38 -1.98 17.68
CA TRP A 80 28.12 -1.49 18.85
C TRP A 80 27.32 -0.46 19.67
N ASN A 81 26.52 0.40 19.03
CA ASN A 81 25.65 1.34 19.74
C ASN A 81 24.39 0.70 20.33
N TYR A 82 23.98 -0.48 19.85
CA TYR A 82 22.74 -1.13 20.29
C TYR A 82 22.96 -2.14 21.42
N ARG A 83 24.15 -2.76 21.48
CA ARG A 83 24.44 -3.85 22.43
C ARG A 83 24.26 -3.45 23.89
N ASP A 84 24.73 -2.25 24.25
CA ASP A 84 24.84 -1.83 25.66
C ASP A 84 23.70 -0.88 26.10
N ARG A 85 22.63 -0.77 25.30
CA ARG A 85 21.47 0.09 25.60
C ARG A 85 20.70 -0.43 26.81
N LYS A 86 20.34 0.47 27.72
CA LYS A 86 19.50 0.13 28.89
C LYS A 86 18.05 -0.13 28.48
N LYS A 87 17.43 -1.12 29.11
CA LYS A 87 15.99 -1.39 28.97
C LYS A 87 15.17 -0.16 29.35
N ILE A 88 14.06 0.04 28.65
CA ILE A 88 13.07 1.05 29.03
C ILE A 88 12.40 0.63 30.33
N GLN A 89 12.11 1.62 31.17
CA GLN A 89 11.46 1.44 32.46
C GLN A 89 10.02 1.93 32.35
N THR A 90 9.07 1.17 32.90
CA THR A 90 7.65 1.56 32.91
C THR A 90 7.40 2.86 33.68
N GLU A 91 8.25 3.16 34.66
CA GLU A 91 8.22 4.38 35.47
C GLU A 91 8.47 5.63 34.61
N TYR A 92 9.03 5.48 33.40
CA TYR A 92 9.20 6.59 32.48
C TYR A 92 7.86 7.16 32.00
N GLY A 93 6.80 6.34 31.89
CA GLY A 93 5.46 6.83 31.49
C GLY A 93 4.95 7.92 32.43
N GLU A 94 4.99 7.68 33.74
CA GLU A 94 4.56 8.65 34.75
C GLU A 94 5.45 9.91 34.76
N LYS A 95 6.77 9.75 34.64
CA LYS A 95 7.70 10.90 34.60
C LYS A 95 7.51 11.76 33.35
N ILE A 96 7.23 11.13 32.21
CA ILE A 96 6.88 11.84 30.97
C ILE A 96 5.56 12.58 31.16
N ASN A 97 4.52 11.93 31.71
CA ASN A 97 3.23 12.56 31.99
C ASN A 97 3.34 13.77 32.92
N HIS A 98 4.17 13.69 33.98
CA HIS A 98 4.44 14.83 34.84
C HIS A 98 5.09 15.99 34.06
N THR A 99 6.03 15.67 33.17
CA THR A 99 6.71 16.68 32.33
C THR A 99 5.73 17.34 31.35
N ILE A 100 4.88 16.55 30.69
CA ILE A 100 3.82 17.03 29.79
C ILE A 100 2.88 17.98 30.55
N ALA A 101 2.40 17.57 31.73
CA ALA A 101 1.50 18.39 32.55
C ALA A 101 2.14 19.73 33.00
N SER A 102 3.46 19.73 33.21
CA SER A 102 4.22 20.94 33.59
C SER A 102 4.63 21.84 32.40
N THR A 103 4.36 21.43 31.16
CA THR A 103 4.80 22.14 29.94
C THR A 103 3.59 22.67 29.15
N PRO A 104 3.20 23.95 29.32
CA PRO A 104 2.12 24.55 28.55
C PRO A 104 2.44 24.51 27.05
N GLY A 105 1.47 24.04 26.24
CA GLY A 105 1.64 23.93 24.79
C GLY A 105 2.43 22.70 24.30
N SER A 106 2.66 21.70 25.15
CA SER A 106 3.26 20.43 24.73
C SER A 106 2.49 19.79 23.57
N ASN A 107 3.24 19.30 22.58
CA ASN A 107 2.70 18.54 21.46
C ASN A 107 2.28 17.12 21.87
N LEU A 108 2.58 16.71 23.10
CA LEU A 108 2.27 15.40 23.65
C LEU A 108 0.99 15.49 24.52
N ILE A 109 0.20 14.42 24.55
CA ILE A 109 -1.02 14.33 25.35
C ILE A 109 -0.79 13.46 26.58
N VAL A 110 -0.41 12.20 26.35
CA VAL A 110 -0.25 11.19 27.41
C VAL A 110 0.76 10.13 26.99
N ALA A 111 1.56 9.69 27.95
CA ALA A 111 2.51 8.60 27.87
C ALA A 111 1.98 7.40 28.66
N VAL A 112 1.79 6.28 27.97
CA VAL A 112 1.23 5.05 28.51
C VAL A 112 2.35 3.99 28.55
N PRO A 113 2.74 3.52 29.74
CA PRO A 113 3.70 2.45 29.84
C PRO A 113 3.08 1.12 29.42
N THR A 114 3.86 0.32 28.71
CA THR A 114 3.46 -0.99 28.24
C THR A 114 4.55 -2.01 28.54
N MET A 115 4.14 -3.24 28.84
CA MET A 115 5.02 -4.39 28.87
C MET A 115 4.41 -5.49 28.03
N SER A 116 5.23 -6.24 27.32
CA SER A 116 4.72 -7.28 26.45
C SER A 116 5.59 -8.52 26.39
N LEU A 117 4.93 -9.62 26.05
CA LEU A 117 5.55 -10.90 25.74
C LEU A 117 4.54 -11.77 24.98
N THR A 118 5.01 -12.89 24.43
CA THR A 118 4.16 -13.85 23.73
C THR A 118 4.00 -15.14 24.51
N ARG A 119 2.76 -15.60 24.74
CA ARG A 119 2.41 -16.83 25.47
C ARG A 119 1.19 -17.52 24.88
N SER A 120 0.97 -18.76 25.31
CA SER A 120 -0.28 -19.48 25.10
C SER A 120 -1.36 -19.02 26.07
N VAL A 121 -2.60 -18.92 25.59
CA VAL A 121 -3.80 -18.65 26.40
C VAL A 121 -4.71 -19.87 26.32
N LYS A 122 -5.21 -20.32 27.48
CA LYS A 122 -6.02 -21.55 27.59
C LYS A 122 -7.39 -21.29 28.18
N TYR A 123 -8.37 -22.07 27.75
CA TYR A 123 -9.71 -22.14 28.32
C TYR A 123 -10.24 -23.57 28.22
N GLY A 124 -10.45 -24.23 29.37
CA GLY A 124 -10.81 -25.65 29.39
C GLY A 124 -9.74 -26.48 28.66
N ASP A 125 -10.18 -27.25 27.66
CA ASP A 125 -9.31 -28.06 26.79
C ASP A 125 -8.77 -27.29 25.56
N SER A 126 -9.27 -26.08 25.31
CA SER A 126 -8.85 -25.24 24.18
C SER A 126 -7.63 -24.39 24.54
N SER A 127 -6.68 -24.28 23.61
CA SER A 127 -5.46 -23.48 23.75
C SER A 127 -5.17 -22.73 22.46
N VAL A 128 -4.81 -21.46 22.57
CA VAL A 128 -4.29 -20.64 21.47
C VAL A 128 -2.86 -20.28 21.80
N ASP A 129 -1.95 -20.65 20.92
CA ASP A 129 -0.52 -20.34 21.05
C ASP A 129 -0.18 -19.01 20.38
N ASN A 130 1.01 -18.49 20.69
CA ASN A 130 1.55 -17.27 20.09
C ASN A 130 0.68 -16.00 20.28
N VAL A 131 0.01 -15.88 21.43
CA VAL A 131 -0.82 -14.72 21.77
C VAL A 131 0.04 -13.62 22.37
N TYR A 132 -0.10 -12.40 21.85
CA TYR A 132 0.60 -11.22 22.34
C TYR A 132 -0.06 -10.72 23.63
N ILE A 133 0.61 -10.87 24.77
CA ILE A 133 0.12 -10.42 26.06
C ILE A 133 0.67 -9.01 26.31
N LEU A 134 -0.23 -8.05 26.50
CA LEU A 134 0.10 -6.63 26.71
C LEU A 134 -0.33 -6.18 28.11
N GLY A 135 0.62 -5.87 28.97
CA GLY A 135 0.41 -5.19 30.24
C GLY A 135 0.39 -3.68 30.06
N THR A 136 -0.67 -2.98 30.48
CA THR A 136 -0.79 -1.52 30.31
C THR A 136 -1.69 -0.85 31.35
N THR A 137 -1.87 0.47 31.26
CA THR A 137 -2.69 1.29 32.18
C THR A 137 -4.03 1.66 31.58
N ALA A 138 -4.95 2.25 32.36
CA ALA A 138 -6.31 2.58 31.89
C ALA A 138 -6.28 3.59 30.73
N ASP A 139 -5.25 4.45 30.69
CA ASP A 139 -4.98 5.38 29.59
C ASP A 139 -4.72 4.70 28.23
N TYR A 140 -4.56 3.37 28.21
CA TYR A 140 -4.46 2.62 26.95
C TYR A 140 -5.64 2.88 26.02
N ALA A 141 -6.85 3.07 26.56
CA ALA A 141 -8.03 3.42 25.76
C ALA A 141 -7.90 4.76 25.02
N VAL A 142 -7.08 5.69 25.51
CA VAL A 142 -6.85 7.01 24.88
C VAL A 142 -5.91 6.89 23.68
N ILE A 143 -4.95 5.96 23.75
CA ILE A 143 -3.95 5.77 22.70
C ILE A 143 -4.34 4.69 21.69
N SER A 144 -5.16 3.73 22.12
CA SER A 144 -5.68 2.65 21.30
C SER A 144 -6.69 3.18 20.29
N THR A 145 -6.58 2.73 19.05
CA THR A 145 -7.61 2.92 18.02
C THR A 145 -8.63 1.77 18.00
N LEU A 146 -8.49 0.81 18.93
CA LEU A 146 -9.32 -0.39 19.01
C LEU A 146 -10.54 -0.14 19.90
N ASP A 147 -11.72 -0.40 19.35
CA ASP A 147 -12.98 -0.40 20.09
C ASP A 147 -13.28 -1.79 20.67
N CYS A 148 -14.02 -1.83 21.78
CA CYS A 148 -14.58 -3.08 22.30
C CYS A 148 -15.89 -3.40 21.57
N THR A 149 -16.01 -4.61 21.03
CA THR A 149 -17.29 -5.13 20.49
C THR A 149 -18.24 -5.49 21.62
N GLU A 150 -17.71 -6.11 22.68
CA GLU A 150 -18.45 -6.45 23.88
C GLU A 150 -17.64 -6.01 25.11
N GLY A 151 -18.33 -5.60 26.17
CA GLY A 151 -17.72 -5.21 27.44
C GLY A 151 -17.04 -3.83 27.41
N ARG A 152 -15.92 -3.70 28.11
CA ARG A 152 -15.24 -2.41 28.31
C ARG A 152 -13.75 -2.57 28.57
N PHE A 153 -13.02 -1.44 28.48
CA PHE A 153 -11.69 -1.33 29.04
C PHE A 153 -11.73 -1.29 30.58
N PHE A 154 -10.61 -1.64 31.21
CA PHE A 154 -10.47 -1.53 32.67
C PHE A 154 -10.36 -0.06 33.09
N ASN A 155 -10.88 0.26 34.27
CA ASN A 155 -10.83 1.60 34.85
C ASN A 155 -9.53 1.85 35.61
N GLU A 156 -9.33 3.08 36.10
CA GLU A 156 -8.11 3.47 36.82
C GLU A 156 -7.88 2.67 38.12
N ILE A 157 -8.94 2.29 38.82
CA ILE A 157 -8.87 1.53 40.08
C ILE A 157 -8.43 0.08 39.80
N GLU A 158 -9.04 -0.56 38.80
CA GLU A 158 -8.68 -1.90 38.34
C GLU A 158 -7.25 -1.94 37.80
N SER A 159 -6.87 -0.89 37.05
CA SER A 159 -5.53 -0.74 36.50
C SER A 159 -4.45 -0.65 37.58
N ARG A 160 -4.63 0.28 38.54
CA ARG A 160 -3.66 0.50 39.63
C ARG A 160 -3.65 -0.66 40.63
N GLY A 161 -4.81 -1.25 40.89
CA GLY A 161 -4.96 -2.39 41.80
C GLY A 161 -4.37 -3.69 41.24
N GLY A 162 -4.07 -3.76 39.94
CA GLY A 162 -3.60 -4.98 39.30
C GLY A 162 -4.66 -6.08 39.30
N ALA A 163 -5.91 -5.69 38.98
CA ALA A 163 -7.01 -6.64 38.89
C ALA A 163 -6.67 -7.80 37.93
N GLU A 164 -7.11 -9.01 38.28
CA GLU A 164 -6.93 -10.21 37.44
C GLU A 164 -8.00 -10.25 36.35
N GLU A 165 -8.03 -9.19 35.56
CA GLU A 165 -8.97 -8.95 34.47
C GLU A 165 -8.22 -8.80 33.15
N CYS A 166 -8.87 -9.17 32.05
CA CYS A 166 -8.28 -9.08 30.73
C CYS A 166 -9.28 -8.67 29.66
N ILE A 167 -8.73 -8.07 28.60
CA ILE A 167 -9.44 -7.75 27.37
C ILE A 167 -8.84 -8.62 26.28
N VAL A 168 -9.69 -9.24 25.46
CA VAL A 168 -9.27 -10.29 24.53
C VAL A 168 -9.49 -9.83 23.09
N GLY A 169 -8.53 -10.08 22.20
CA GLY A 169 -8.68 -9.86 20.77
C GLY A 169 -9.67 -10.81 20.12
N TYR A 170 -10.18 -10.45 18.95
CA TYR A 170 -11.24 -11.20 18.26
C TYR A 170 -10.84 -12.66 17.99
N ASP A 171 -9.64 -12.92 17.47
CA ASP A 171 -9.20 -14.27 17.09
C ASP A 171 -9.06 -15.18 18.32
N VAL A 172 -8.60 -14.65 19.45
CA VAL A 172 -8.48 -15.41 20.70
C VAL A 172 -9.85 -15.71 21.27
N ALA A 173 -10.77 -14.75 21.22
CA ALA A 173 -12.14 -14.96 21.67
C ALA A 173 -12.87 -16.00 20.80
N ASP A 174 -12.77 -15.90 19.48
CA ASP A 174 -13.41 -16.82 18.55
C ASP A 174 -12.84 -18.24 18.67
N ALA A 175 -11.51 -18.38 18.75
CA ALA A 175 -10.85 -19.67 18.88
C ALA A 175 -11.12 -20.37 20.22
N LEU A 176 -11.20 -19.63 21.33
CA LEU A 176 -11.41 -20.22 22.66
C LEU A 176 -12.89 -20.47 22.98
N PHE A 177 -13.81 -19.68 22.41
CA PHE A 177 -15.23 -19.73 22.76
C PHE A 177 -16.17 -20.11 21.59
N ALA A 178 -15.63 -20.42 20.41
CA ALA A 178 -16.38 -20.91 19.25
C ALA A 178 -17.64 -20.07 18.95
N GLY A 179 -17.45 -18.74 18.85
CA GLY A 179 -18.53 -17.78 18.60
C GLY A 179 -19.44 -17.45 19.79
N HIS A 180 -19.22 -18.02 20.99
CA HIS A 180 -19.94 -17.63 22.21
C HIS A 180 -19.27 -16.43 22.87
N SER A 181 -20.03 -15.62 23.60
CA SER A 181 -19.47 -14.47 24.34
C SER A 181 -18.35 -14.92 25.30
N ALA A 182 -17.23 -14.21 25.23
CA ALA A 182 -16.07 -14.41 26.10
C ALA A 182 -16.25 -13.73 27.46
N LEU A 183 -17.22 -12.81 27.59
CA LEU A 183 -17.40 -11.99 28.79
C LEU A 183 -17.62 -12.84 30.04
N ASP A 184 -17.07 -12.34 31.14
CA ASP A 184 -17.10 -12.92 32.49
C ASP A 184 -16.48 -14.31 32.64
N LYS A 185 -15.96 -14.90 31.56
CA LYS A 185 -15.24 -16.18 31.60
C LYS A 185 -13.81 -15.97 32.08
N ARG A 186 -13.22 -17.00 32.67
CA ARG A 186 -11.82 -16.98 33.14
C ARG A 186 -10.90 -17.73 32.19
N LEU A 187 -9.91 -17.02 31.66
CA LEU A 187 -8.84 -17.54 30.82
C LEU A 187 -7.61 -17.83 31.66
N LEU A 188 -6.85 -18.85 31.27
CA LEU A 188 -5.57 -19.18 31.88
C LEU A 188 -4.43 -18.67 31.01
N ILE A 189 -3.64 -17.75 31.55
CA ILE A 189 -2.42 -17.23 30.92
C ILE A 189 -1.25 -17.67 31.80
N ASN A 190 -0.40 -18.57 31.28
CA ASN A 190 0.73 -19.13 32.04
C ASN A 190 0.31 -19.74 33.40
N GLY A 191 -0.86 -20.37 33.46
CA GLY A 191 -1.40 -20.99 34.67
C GLY A 191 -2.15 -20.05 35.62
N HIS A 192 -2.20 -18.75 35.34
CA HIS A 192 -2.93 -17.76 36.14
C HIS A 192 -4.27 -17.39 35.49
N GLY A 193 -5.32 -17.30 36.30
CA GLY A 193 -6.67 -17.00 35.85
C GLY A 193 -6.93 -15.51 35.71
N PHE A 194 -7.42 -15.09 34.53
CA PHE A 194 -7.84 -13.72 34.26
C PHE A 194 -9.29 -13.71 33.78
N LYS A 195 -10.11 -12.84 34.37
CA LYS A 195 -11.52 -12.68 33.98
C LYS A 195 -11.63 -11.77 32.76
N VAL A 196 -12.32 -12.22 31.72
CA VAL A 196 -12.56 -11.40 30.52
C VAL A 196 -13.62 -10.33 30.81
N ILE A 197 -13.25 -9.06 30.63
CA ILE A 197 -14.14 -7.91 30.81
C ILE A 197 -14.48 -7.19 29.50
N GLY A 198 -13.80 -7.54 28.41
CA GLY A 198 -14.06 -6.98 27.09
C GLY A 198 -13.45 -7.79 25.96
N THR A 199 -14.03 -7.66 24.77
CA THR A 199 -13.52 -8.24 23.53
C THR A 199 -13.33 -7.15 22.48
N LEU A 200 -12.15 -7.08 21.87
CA LEU A 200 -11.80 -6.06 20.88
C LEU A 200 -12.47 -6.37 19.54
N ALA A 201 -12.83 -5.30 18.81
CA ALA A 201 -13.33 -5.39 17.45
C ALA A 201 -12.26 -5.92 16.48
N ARG A 202 -12.70 -6.80 15.58
CA ARG A 202 -11.85 -7.42 14.57
C ARG A 202 -11.20 -6.36 13.67
N GLN A 203 -9.87 -6.34 13.65
CA GLN A 203 -9.10 -5.44 12.79
C GLN A 203 -8.71 -6.13 11.47
N GLY A 204 -8.64 -7.46 11.49
CA GLY A 204 -8.24 -8.26 10.35
C GLY A 204 -6.73 -8.48 10.27
N THR A 205 -6.34 -9.47 9.48
CA THR A 205 -4.96 -9.95 9.39
C THR A 205 -4.21 -9.28 8.24
N PHE A 206 -2.97 -8.84 8.46
CA PHE A 206 -2.10 -8.35 7.39
C PHE A 206 -1.35 -9.51 6.72
N LEU A 207 -1.62 -9.74 5.43
CA LEU A 207 -0.94 -10.75 4.60
C LEU A 207 -0.91 -12.18 5.19
N GLY A 208 -1.76 -12.49 6.18
CA GLY A 208 -1.68 -13.74 6.95
C GLY A 208 -0.43 -13.87 7.83
N LEU A 209 0.40 -12.83 7.93
CA LEU A 209 1.70 -12.84 8.63
C LEU A 209 1.62 -12.16 10.00
N PHE A 210 0.75 -11.16 10.16
CA PHE A 210 0.55 -10.43 11.41
C PHE A 210 -0.94 -10.35 11.73
N SER A 211 -1.38 -11.04 12.78
CA SER A 211 -2.71 -10.87 13.40
C SER A 211 -2.53 -10.24 14.77
N LEU A 212 -3.02 -9.01 14.93
CA LEU A 212 -3.21 -8.42 16.26
C LEU A 212 -4.61 -8.70 16.83
N ASP A 213 -5.44 -9.45 16.10
CA ASP A 213 -6.64 -10.06 16.68
C ASP A 213 -6.22 -11.14 17.71
N SER A 214 -4.95 -11.58 17.71
CA SER A 214 -4.32 -12.45 18.71
C SER A 214 -3.62 -11.69 19.85
N ILE A 215 -4.32 -10.76 20.48
CA ILE A 215 -3.84 -9.98 21.64
C ILE A 215 -4.65 -10.27 22.90
N VAL A 216 -4.01 -10.20 24.06
CA VAL A 216 -4.69 -10.10 25.37
C VAL A 216 -4.09 -8.96 26.16
N VAL A 217 -4.93 -8.02 26.59
CA VAL A 217 -4.53 -6.84 27.35
C VAL A 217 -4.89 -7.03 28.82
N ILE A 218 -3.93 -6.80 29.72
CA ILE A 218 -4.10 -6.91 31.18
C ILE A 218 -3.54 -5.68 31.91
N PRO A 219 -3.97 -5.40 33.15
CA PRO A 219 -3.37 -4.36 33.97
C PRO A 219 -1.86 -4.55 34.18
N LEU A 220 -1.09 -3.47 34.04
CA LEU A 220 0.37 -3.48 34.16
C LEU A 220 0.89 -4.06 35.49
N PRO A 221 0.29 -3.76 36.67
CA PRO A 221 0.73 -4.39 37.92
C PRO A 221 0.50 -5.91 37.95
N ALA A 222 -0.63 -6.38 37.41
CA ALA A 222 -0.90 -7.81 37.27
C ALA A 222 0.11 -8.47 36.31
N PHE A 223 0.45 -7.78 35.22
CA PHE A 223 1.48 -8.22 34.30
C PHE A 223 2.84 -8.38 35.01
N LYS A 224 3.31 -7.33 35.71
CA LYS A 224 4.59 -7.39 36.45
C LYS A 224 4.61 -8.51 37.48
N LYS A 225 3.51 -8.72 38.21
CA LYS A 225 3.38 -9.76 39.23
C LYS A 225 3.64 -11.17 38.67
N TYR A 226 3.15 -11.47 37.47
CA TYR A 226 3.16 -12.84 36.92
C TYR A 226 4.17 -13.04 35.77
N PHE A 227 4.71 -11.98 35.17
CA PHE A 227 5.38 -12.05 33.86
C PHE A 227 6.73 -11.30 33.73
N SER A 228 7.29 -10.75 34.81
CA SER A 228 8.44 -9.82 34.75
C SER A 228 9.78 -10.38 34.21
N ALA A 229 10.04 -11.68 34.24
CA ALA A 229 11.39 -12.22 34.03
C ALA A 229 11.94 -12.08 32.58
N LYS A 230 11.08 -11.91 31.56
CA LYS A 230 11.48 -11.88 30.14
C LYS A 230 10.67 -10.89 29.28
N SER A 231 9.94 -9.99 29.91
CA SER A 231 9.11 -9.02 29.22
C SER A 231 9.92 -7.86 28.67
N GLU A 232 9.50 -7.35 27.52
CA GLU A 232 9.96 -6.09 26.96
C GLU A 232 9.05 -4.98 27.48
N ALA A 233 9.63 -3.84 27.85
CA ALA A 233 8.90 -2.68 28.32
C ALA A 233 9.13 -1.55 27.32
N ASP A 234 8.06 -0.84 27.00
CA ASP A 234 8.04 0.30 26.08
C ASP A 234 7.11 1.37 26.64
N VAL A 235 7.26 2.62 26.19
CA VAL A 235 6.34 3.71 26.50
C VAL A 235 5.74 4.25 25.21
N ARG A 236 4.41 4.31 25.14
CA ARG A 236 3.68 4.81 23.98
C ARG A 236 3.16 6.21 24.29
N VAL A 237 3.42 7.17 23.43
CA VAL A 237 3.08 8.58 23.68
C VAL A 237 2.17 9.10 22.58
N LYS A 238 0.99 9.58 22.96
CA LYS A 238 0.01 10.19 22.04
C LYS A 238 0.41 11.61 21.72
N VAL A 239 0.40 11.94 20.43
CA VAL A 239 0.68 13.27 19.90
C VAL A 239 -0.63 14.02 19.68
N ARG A 240 -0.62 15.32 19.97
CA ARG A 240 -1.78 16.21 19.90
C ARG A 240 -2.24 16.50 18.48
N ASP A 241 -1.28 16.79 17.61
CA ASP A 241 -1.51 17.08 16.21
C ASP A 241 -0.52 16.27 15.35
N LYS A 242 -1.08 15.43 14.49
CA LYS A 242 -0.33 14.57 13.54
C LYS A 242 0.55 15.37 12.58
N THR A 243 0.22 16.64 12.33
CA THR A 243 1.04 17.50 11.47
C THR A 243 2.35 17.93 12.13
N HIS A 244 2.41 17.90 13.46
CA HIS A 244 3.58 18.28 14.27
C HIS A 244 4.31 17.06 14.86
N MET A 245 4.24 15.90 14.21
CA MET A 245 4.90 14.66 14.67
C MET A 245 6.42 14.81 14.82
N ALA A 246 7.08 15.57 13.94
CA ALA A 246 8.51 15.83 14.03
C ALA A 246 8.87 16.65 15.28
N ASP A 247 8.13 17.72 15.55
CA ASP A 247 8.32 18.55 16.75
C ASP A 247 8.02 17.76 18.03
N ALA A 248 6.97 16.94 18.02
CA ALA A 248 6.64 16.04 19.12
C ALA A 248 7.73 15.00 19.39
N ARG A 249 8.34 14.47 18.33
CA ARG A 249 9.48 13.54 18.41
C ARG A 249 10.71 14.22 19.02
N ASP A 250 11.01 15.45 18.62
CA ASP A 250 12.15 16.21 19.16
C ASP A 250 11.92 16.60 20.62
N GLU A 251 10.70 17.02 20.97
CA GLU A 251 10.27 17.28 22.35
C GLU A 251 10.46 16.01 23.21
N LEU A 252 9.93 14.88 22.73
CA LEU A 252 10.03 13.61 23.44
C LEU A 252 11.48 13.11 23.56
N THR A 253 12.31 13.35 22.54
CA THR A 253 13.75 13.07 22.58
C THR A 253 14.42 13.88 23.68
N GLY A 254 14.12 15.18 23.77
CA GLY A 254 14.63 16.05 24.84
C GLY A 254 14.19 15.60 26.24
N ILE A 255 12.93 15.18 26.40
CA ILE A 255 12.42 14.62 27.66
C ILE A 255 13.19 13.33 28.01
N MET A 256 13.33 12.40 27.07
CA MET A 256 14.00 11.12 27.31
C MET A 256 15.49 11.26 27.60
N ARG A 257 16.19 12.16 26.90
CA ARG A 257 17.62 12.46 27.18
C ARG A 257 17.81 13.03 28.58
N ARG A 258 16.89 13.89 29.05
CA ARG A 258 16.88 14.39 30.44
C ARG A 258 16.60 13.27 31.44
N LEU A 259 15.61 12.41 31.17
CA LEU A 259 15.26 11.28 32.04
C LEU A 259 16.39 10.26 32.18
N ARG A 260 17.19 10.07 31.13
CA ARG A 260 18.35 9.19 31.11
C ARG A 260 19.67 9.88 31.48
N SER A 261 19.63 11.19 31.76
CA SER A 261 20.81 12.01 32.07
C SER A 261 21.91 11.89 31.02
N LEU A 262 21.54 11.88 29.73
CA LEU A 262 22.50 11.77 28.63
C LEU A 262 23.20 13.12 28.36
N PRO A 263 24.54 13.16 28.28
CA PRO A 263 25.26 14.39 27.92
C PRO A 263 25.01 14.79 26.46
N PRO A 264 25.20 16.06 26.06
CA PRO A 264 24.88 16.54 24.71
C PRO A 264 25.58 15.78 23.57
N GLU A 265 26.80 15.32 23.80
CA GLU A 265 27.61 14.60 22.79
C GLU A 265 27.31 13.09 22.73
N ALA A 266 26.60 12.53 23.71
CA ALA A 266 26.24 11.13 23.69
C ALA A 266 25.14 10.84 22.67
N LYS A 267 25.30 9.72 21.95
CA LYS A 267 24.25 9.14 21.12
C LYS A 267 23.09 8.66 21.98
N ASP A 268 21.88 8.68 21.43
CA ASP A 268 20.71 8.17 22.12
C ASP A 268 20.82 6.65 22.36
N ASP A 269 20.56 6.24 23.60
CA ASP A 269 20.51 4.85 24.04
C ASP A 269 19.07 4.30 24.09
N PHE A 270 18.15 5.00 23.43
CA PHE A 270 16.75 4.65 23.21
C PHE A 270 16.38 4.90 21.75
N SER A 271 15.22 4.44 21.33
CA SER A 271 14.68 4.73 20.01
C SER A 271 13.23 5.19 20.13
N ILE A 272 12.91 6.25 19.41
CA ILE A 272 11.53 6.69 19.19
C ILE A 272 11.13 6.16 17.82
N ASN A 273 10.21 5.20 17.84
CA ASN A 273 9.67 4.55 16.67
C ASN A 273 8.28 5.10 16.34
N GLU A 274 7.95 5.02 15.07
CA GLU A 274 6.70 5.53 14.50
C GLU A 274 6.34 4.69 13.29
N GLN A 275 5.06 4.73 12.90
CA GLN A 275 4.57 4.03 11.72
C GLN A 275 5.34 4.41 10.42
N GLN A 276 5.83 5.65 10.33
CA GLN A 276 6.55 6.14 9.15
C GLN A 276 7.82 5.35 8.85
N ALA A 277 8.44 4.75 9.87
CA ALA A 277 9.60 3.88 9.72
C ALA A 277 9.29 2.69 8.77
N PHE A 278 8.19 1.98 9.01
CA PHE A 278 7.76 0.89 8.13
C PHE A 278 7.33 1.38 6.74
N LYS A 279 6.70 2.56 6.67
CA LYS A 279 6.29 3.17 5.40
C LYS A 279 7.50 3.43 4.49
N SER A 280 8.59 3.97 5.04
CA SER A 280 9.81 4.22 4.27
C SER A 280 10.44 2.93 3.70
N THR A 281 10.41 1.83 4.46
CA THR A 281 10.88 0.53 3.99
C THR A 281 10.02 0.01 2.84
N LEU A 282 8.69 0.12 2.97
CA LEU A 282 7.76 -0.27 1.91
C LEU A 282 7.86 0.61 0.67
N ASP A 283 8.10 1.90 0.83
CA ASP A 283 8.28 2.81 -0.30
C ASP A 283 9.52 2.43 -1.11
N GLY A 284 10.58 1.93 -0.46
CA GLY A 284 11.72 1.29 -1.14
C GLY A 284 11.29 0.11 -2.01
N VAL A 285 10.53 -0.83 -1.45
CA VAL A 285 10.01 -2.00 -2.18
C VAL A 285 9.08 -1.59 -3.34
N LYS A 286 8.14 -0.67 -3.09
CA LYS A 286 7.23 -0.14 -4.12
C LYS A 286 8.01 0.52 -5.25
N THR A 287 9.06 1.27 -4.93
CA THR A 287 9.93 1.91 -5.92
C THR A 287 10.62 0.87 -6.79
N THR A 288 11.17 -0.20 -6.19
CA THR A 288 11.78 -1.30 -6.96
C THR A 288 10.77 -1.97 -7.90
N ILE A 289 9.55 -2.24 -7.43
CA ILE A 289 8.47 -2.82 -8.26
C ILE A 289 8.08 -1.85 -9.39
N ALA A 290 7.96 -0.55 -9.09
CA ALA A 290 7.61 0.47 -10.06
C ALA A 290 8.69 0.61 -11.15
N VAL A 291 9.96 0.59 -10.77
CA VAL A 291 11.09 0.65 -11.71
C VAL A 291 11.13 -0.60 -12.58
N ALA A 292 11.08 -1.80 -11.99
CA ALA A 292 11.02 -3.05 -12.75
C ALA A 292 9.82 -3.07 -13.71
N GLY A 293 8.69 -2.57 -13.24
CA GLY A 293 7.47 -2.50 -14.04
C GLY A 293 7.53 -1.50 -15.18
N LEU A 294 8.18 -0.36 -14.97
CA LEU A 294 8.44 0.63 -16.01
C LEU A 294 9.35 0.03 -17.10
N PHE A 295 10.38 -0.74 -16.72
CA PHE A 295 11.24 -1.44 -17.69
C PHE A 295 10.47 -2.48 -18.51
N ILE A 296 9.70 -3.36 -17.86
CA ILE A 296 8.92 -4.42 -18.53
C ILE A 296 7.85 -3.81 -19.45
N THR A 297 7.13 -2.81 -18.95
CA THR A 297 6.12 -2.09 -19.73
C THR A 297 6.75 -1.35 -20.89
N GLY A 298 7.84 -0.63 -20.65
CA GLY A 298 8.57 0.12 -21.67
C GLY A 298 9.05 -0.79 -22.81
N LEU A 299 9.63 -1.96 -22.48
CA LEU A 299 10.06 -2.94 -23.47
C LEU A 299 8.87 -3.52 -24.25
N SER A 300 7.77 -3.85 -23.58
CA SER A 300 6.55 -4.37 -24.22
C SER A 300 5.91 -3.36 -25.17
N LEU A 301 5.80 -2.10 -24.73
CA LEU A 301 5.29 -1.00 -25.55
C LEU A 301 6.23 -0.69 -26.71
N PHE A 302 7.55 -0.79 -26.53
CA PHE A 302 8.51 -0.59 -27.61
C PHE A 302 8.36 -1.64 -28.71
N VAL A 303 8.24 -2.92 -28.33
CA VAL A 303 7.97 -4.01 -29.29
C VAL A 303 6.62 -3.80 -29.99
N GLY A 304 5.59 -3.42 -29.23
CA GLY A 304 4.27 -3.07 -29.79
C GLY A 304 4.34 -1.89 -30.77
N ALA A 305 5.08 -0.83 -30.42
CA ALA A 305 5.26 0.37 -31.22
C ALA A 305 5.95 0.08 -32.55
N ILE A 306 7.03 -0.71 -32.56
CA ILE A 306 7.71 -1.14 -33.79
C ILE A 306 6.75 -1.88 -34.71
N GLY A 307 5.94 -2.77 -34.13
CA GLY A 307 5.02 -3.53 -34.93
C GLY A 307 3.87 -2.66 -35.49
N ILE A 308 3.30 -1.73 -34.71
CA ILE A 308 2.31 -0.75 -35.21
C ILE A 308 2.91 0.10 -36.33
N MET A 309 4.15 0.56 -36.14
CA MET A 309 4.89 1.33 -37.14
C MET A 309 5.01 0.53 -38.45
N ASN A 310 5.39 -0.75 -38.38
CA ASN A 310 5.49 -1.63 -39.55
C ASN A 310 4.15 -1.84 -40.26
N ILE A 311 3.07 -2.06 -39.52
CA ILE A 311 1.72 -2.17 -40.11
C ILE A 311 1.35 -0.88 -40.83
N THR A 312 1.60 0.26 -40.18
CA THR A 312 1.26 1.57 -40.75
C THR A 312 2.10 1.85 -42.01
N PHE A 313 3.39 1.49 -42.04
CA PHE A 313 4.21 1.58 -43.24
C PHE A 313 3.68 0.75 -44.41
N VAL A 314 3.24 -0.48 -44.14
CA VAL A 314 2.65 -1.33 -45.18
C VAL A 314 1.32 -0.76 -45.67
N SER A 315 0.47 -0.26 -44.76
CA SER A 315 -0.77 0.43 -45.10
C SER A 315 -0.53 1.64 -46.01
N VAL A 316 0.50 2.44 -45.73
CA VAL A 316 0.89 3.57 -46.59
C VAL A 316 1.30 3.10 -47.98
N LYS A 317 2.06 2.01 -48.10
CA LYS A 317 2.44 1.44 -49.39
C LYS A 317 1.22 0.93 -50.17
N GLU A 318 0.36 0.13 -49.54
CA GLU A 318 -0.86 -0.39 -50.17
C GLU A 318 -1.81 0.72 -50.64
N ARG A 319 -1.87 1.84 -49.90
CA ARG A 319 -2.72 2.99 -50.23
C ARG A 319 -1.99 4.10 -50.98
N THR A 320 -0.80 3.87 -51.53
CA THR A 320 0.01 4.93 -52.15
C THR A 320 -0.75 5.67 -53.26
N LYS A 321 -1.46 4.93 -54.13
CA LYS A 321 -2.24 5.49 -55.23
C LYS A 321 -3.43 6.34 -54.76
N GLU A 322 -4.11 5.90 -53.70
CA GLU A 322 -5.22 6.63 -53.05
C GLU A 322 -4.73 7.93 -52.39
N ILE A 323 -3.57 7.89 -51.72
CA ILE A 323 -2.95 9.08 -51.13
C ILE A 323 -2.56 10.08 -52.24
N GLY A 324 -2.06 9.58 -53.37
CA GLY A 324 -1.72 10.36 -54.56
C GLY A 324 -2.93 11.09 -55.15
N THR A 325 -4.06 10.41 -55.33
CA THR A 325 -5.30 11.04 -55.83
C THR A 325 -5.82 12.11 -54.88
N ARG A 326 -5.84 11.85 -53.55
CA ARG A 326 -6.25 12.84 -52.54
C ARG A 326 -5.37 14.09 -52.58
N LYS A 327 -4.05 13.94 -52.75
CA LYS A 327 -3.12 15.08 -52.89
C LYS A 327 -3.32 15.85 -54.19
N ALA A 328 -3.55 15.15 -55.30
CA ALA A 328 -3.82 15.78 -56.59
C ALA A 328 -5.12 16.62 -56.56
N LEU A 329 -6.10 16.20 -55.76
CA LEU A 329 -7.34 16.93 -55.50
C LEU A 329 -7.20 18.07 -54.45
N GLY A 330 -5.99 18.32 -53.95
CA GLY A 330 -5.69 19.46 -53.05
C GLY A 330 -5.68 19.15 -51.56
N ALA A 331 -5.63 17.89 -51.13
CA ALA A 331 -5.49 17.54 -49.71
C ALA A 331 -4.16 18.09 -49.13
N ARG A 332 -4.25 18.84 -48.02
CA ARG A 332 -3.06 19.37 -47.33
C ARG A 332 -2.27 18.25 -46.68
N ARG A 333 -0.94 18.39 -46.63
CA ARG A 333 -0.03 17.41 -45.96
C ARG A 333 -0.46 17.10 -44.52
N ARG A 334 -0.95 18.11 -43.78
CA ARG A 334 -1.44 17.96 -42.41
C ARG A 334 -2.66 17.04 -42.30
N THR A 335 -3.55 17.03 -43.30
CA THR A 335 -4.74 16.17 -43.30
C THR A 335 -4.35 14.70 -43.41
N ILE A 336 -3.42 14.38 -44.31
CA ILE A 336 -2.90 13.01 -44.49
C ILE A 336 -2.10 12.57 -43.26
N LEU A 337 -1.28 13.46 -42.70
CA LEU A 337 -0.56 13.18 -41.46
C LEU A 337 -1.51 12.84 -40.30
N LEU A 338 -2.54 13.68 -40.08
CA LEU A 338 -3.51 13.47 -39.02
C LEU A 338 -4.30 12.18 -39.21
N GLN A 339 -4.69 11.83 -40.43
CA GLN A 339 -5.39 10.58 -40.71
C GLN A 339 -4.56 9.36 -40.25
N PHE A 340 -3.30 9.25 -40.68
CA PHE A 340 -2.47 8.12 -40.29
C PHE A 340 -2.13 8.10 -38.79
N LEU A 341 -1.92 9.27 -38.17
CA LEU A 341 -1.74 9.35 -36.71
C LEU A 341 -2.98 8.88 -35.96
N ILE A 342 -4.18 9.25 -36.41
CA ILE A 342 -5.45 8.80 -35.82
C ILE A 342 -5.62 7.29 -36.03
N GLU A 343 -5.29 6.75 -37.21
CA GLU A 343 -5.32 5.30 -37.47
C GLU A 343 -4.39 4.53 -36.51
N SER A 344 -3.12 4.95 -36.37
CA SER A 344 -2.17 4.31 -35.44
C SER A 344 -2.60 4.45 -33.98
N THR A 345 -3.12 5.62 -33.59
CA THR A 345 -3.59 5.87 -32.21
C THR A 345 -4.84 5.05 -31.89
N ALA A 346 -5.78 4.93 -32.83
CA ALA A 346 -6.98 4.11 -32.67
C ALA A 346 -6.63 2.63 -32.49
N LEU A 347 -5.68 2.10 -33.27
CA LEU A 347 -5.19 0.73 -33.09
C LEU A 347 -4.59 0.51 -31.70
N CYS A 348 -3.79 1.46 -31.21
CA CYS A 348 -3.20 1.37 -29.87
C CYS A 348 -4.26 1.48 -28.77
N LEU A 349 -5.26 2.34 -28.93
CA LEU A 349 -6.40 2.45 -28.02
C LEU A 349 -7.23 1.18 -27.96
N VAL A 350 -7.50 0.51 -29.09
CA VAL A 350 -8.18 -0.79 -29.10
C VAL A 350 -7.36 -1.83 -28.35
N GLY A 351 -6.05 -1.91 -28.61
CA GLY A 351 -5.15 -2.78 -27.86
C GLY A 351 -5.13 -2.47 -26.36
N GLY A 352 -5.12 -1.19 -25.99
CA GLY A 352 -5.17 -0.74 -24.60
C GLY A 352 -6.49 -1.09 -23.91
N CYS A 353 -7.64 -0.90 -24.57
CA CYS A 353 -8.94 -1.32 -24.05
C CYS A 353 -9.02 -2.84 -23.82
N ILE A 354 -8.49 -3.63 -24.78
CA ILE A 354 -8.44 -5.09 -24.63
C ILE A 354 -7.51 -5.47 -23.47
N GLY A 355 -6.33 -4.85 -23.38
CA GLY A 355 -5.38 -5.06 -22.29
C GLY A 355 -5.97 -4.72 -20.93
N LEU A 356 -6.67 -3.59 -20.82
CA LEU A 356 -7.39 -3.19 -19.61
C LEU A 356 -8.48 -4.18 -19.22
N THR A 357 -9.24 -4.67 -20.19
CA THR A 357 -10.30 -5.67 -19.95
C THR A 357 -9.69 -6.97 -19.41
N ILE A 358 -8.58 -7.43 -20.00
CA ILE A 358 -7.85 -8.60 -19.53
C ILE A 358 -7.29 -8.36 -18.12
N ALA A 359 -6.66 -7.22 -17.88
CA ALA A 359 -6.13 -6.86 -16.57
C ALA A 359 -7.23 -6.84 -15.50
N TYR A 360 -8.39 -6.26 -15.82
CA TYR A 360 -9.56 -6.25 -14.93
C TYR A 360 -10.05 -7.66 -14.61
N LEU A 361 -10.19 -8.53 -15.61
CA LEU A 361 -10.60 -9.92 -15.41
C LEU A 361 -9.59 -10.71 -14.56
N LEU A 362 -8.30 -10.49 -14.78
CA LEU A 362 -7.24 -11.09 -13.97
C LEU A 362 -7.32 -10.60 -12.52
N CYS A 363 -7.44 -9.29 -12.29
CA CYS A 363 -7.61 -8.71 -10.96
C CYS A 363 -8.86 -9.25 -10.26
N PHE A 364 -9.98 -9.37 -10.97
CA PHE A 364 -11.22 -9.91 -10.44
C PHE A 364 -11.08 -11.39 -10.05
N GLY A 365 -10.42 -12.19 -10.90
CA GLY A 365 -10.11 -13.60 -10.60
C GLY A 365 -9.20 -13.73 -9.38
N MET A 366 -8.15 -12.91 -9.29
CA MET A 366 -7.25 -12.88 -8.15
C MET A 366 -7.95 -12.45 -6.86
N ALA A 367 -8.87 -11.48 -6.91
CA ALA A 367 -9.60 -11.01 -5.73
C ALA A 367 -10.48 -12.11 -5.13
N LYS A 368 -11.05 -13.00 -5.97
CA LYS A 368 -11.80 -14.16 -5.48
C LYS A 368 -10.91 -15.28 -4.96
N ALA A 369 -9.75 -15.50 -5.58
CA ALA A 369 -8.82 -16.55 -5.17
C ALA A 369 -8.04 -16.19 -3.90
N LEU A 370 -7.75 -14.90 -3.69
CA LEU A 370 -6.93 -14.37 -2.60
C LEU A 370 -7.68 -13.25 -1.86
N PRO A 371 -8.72 -13.57 -1.06
CA PRO A 371 -9.53 -12.56 -0.36
C PRO A 371 -8.74 -11.77 0.70
N SER A 372 -7.58 -12.27 1.12
CA SER A 372 -6.68 -11.59 2.06
C SER A 372 -5.77 -10.54 1.42
N PHE A 373 -5.65 -10.51 0.08
CA PHE A 373 -4.85 -9.51 -0.61
C PHE A 373 -5.73 -8.35 -1.08
N PRO A 374 -5.54 -7.12 -0.57
CA PRO A 374 -6.33 -5.99 -1.00
C PRO A 374 -5.95 -5.62 -2.43
N ILE A 375 -6.79 -5.99 -3.39
CA ILE A 375 -6.64 -5.61 -4.80
C ILE A 375 -7.45 -4.34 -5.04
N SER A 376 -6.77 -3.22 -5.29
CA SER A 376 -7.42 -1.94 -5.56
C SER A 376 -7.22 -1.51 -7.02
N PHE A 377 -8.21 -1.80 -7.84
CA PHE A 377 -8.23 -1.33 -9.23
C PHE A 377 -8.68 0.14 -9.27
N SER A 378 -7.73 1.06 -9.42
CA SER A 378 -7.99 2.50 -9.39
C SER A 378 -8.31 3.05 -10.78
N LEU A 379 -9.27 3.99 -10.85
CA LEU A 379 -9.56 4.77 -12.06
C LEU A 379 -8.32 5.53 -12.57
N GLY A 380 -7.41 5.92 -11.66
CA GLY A 380 -6.15 6.55 -12.02
C GLY A 380 -5.25 5.67 -12.88
N LEU A 381 -5.23 4.35 -12.63
CA LEU A 381 -4.47 3.39 -13.45
C LEU A 381 -5.09 3.20 -14.84
N VAL A 382 -6.42 3.21 -14.92
CA VAL A 382 -7.14 3.18 -16.20
C VAL A 382 -6.76 4.40 -17.03
N LEU A 383 -6.86 5.60 -16.46
CA LEU A 383 -6.49 6.84 -17.15
C LEU A 383 -5.01 6.85 -17.57
N ALA A 384 -4.10 6.45 -16.67
CA ALA A 384 -2.68 6.37 -16.97
C ALA A 384 -2.39 5.41 -18.14
N SER A 385 -2.98 4.21 -18.12
CA SER A 385 -2.80 3.23 -19.20
C SER A 385 -3.38 3.70 -20.55
N MET A 386 -4.49 4.44 -20.53
CA MET A 386 -5.07 5.04 -21.74
C MET A 386 -4.19 6.15 -22.29
N ILE A 387 -3.65 7.02 -21.43
CA ILE A 387 -2.68 8.05 -21.83
C ILE A 387 -1.44 7.40 -22.45
N VAL A 388 -0.89 6.36 -21.82
CA VAL A 388 0.25 5.61 -22.33
C VAL A 388 -0.06 5.00 -23.70
N SER A 389 -1.23 4.40 -23.89
CA SER A 389 -1.68 3.86 -25.18
C SER A 389 -1.75 4.95 -26.26
N VAL A 390 -2.28 6.14 -25.95
CA VAL A 390 -2.32 7.26 -26.89
C VAL A 390 -0.91 7.71 -27.27
N LEU A 391 -0.02 7.86 -26.28
CA LEU A 391 1.36 8.30 -26.52
C LEU A 391 2.13 7.28 -27.36
N THR A 392 1.97 5.98 -27.11
CA THR A 392 2.58 4.91 -27.90
C THR A 392 2.04 4.89 -29.34
N GLY A 393 0.74 5.07 -29.52
CA GLY A 393 0.11 5.18 -30.84
C GLY A 393 0.60 6.39 -31.64
N LEU A 394 0.74 7.54 -30.98
CA LEU A 394 1.29 8.75 -31.61
C LEU A 394 2.76 8.55 -31.99
N ALA A 395 3.59 8.04 -31.05
CA ALA A 395 5.02 7.83 -31.27
C ALA A 395 5.30 6.84 -32.41
N SER A 396 4.56 5.72 -32.46
CA SER A 396 4.70 4.72 -33.53
C SER A 396 4.16 5.20 -34.89
N GLY A 397 3.14 6.06 -34.89
CA GLY A 397 2.52 6.59 -36.11
C GLY A 397 3.26 7.75 -36.77
N ILE A 398 4.11 8.50 -36.03
CA ILE A 398 4.77 9.72 -36.56
C ILE A 398 5.60 9.42 -37.80
N ALA A 399 6.50 8.43 -37.77
CA ALA A 399 7.37 8.12 -38.89
C ALA A 399 6.59 7.75 -40.18
N PRO A 400 5.68 6.75 -40.18
CA PRO A 400 4.93 6.38 -41.38
C PRO A 400 3.96 7.48 -41.84
N ALA A 401 3.29 8.18 -40.91
CA ALA A 401 2.42 9.30 -41.26
C ALA A 401 3.19 10.44 -41.93
N TRP A 402 4.42 10.69 -41.48
CA TRP A 402 5.28 11.69 -42.09
C TRP A 402 5.69 11.30 -43.51
N THR A 403 6.09 10.05 -43.72
CA THR A 403 6.39 9.50 -45.05
C THR A 403 5.18 9.64 -45.99
N ALA A 404 3.98 9.25 -45.56
CA ALA A 404 2.75 9.38 -46.35
C ALA A 404 2.44 10.85 -46.72
N SER A 405 2.58 11.76 -45.74
CA SER A 405 2.34 13.19 -45.94
C SER A 405 3.30 13.85 -46.92
N ARG A 406 4.46 13.24 -47.21
CA ARG A 406 5.49 13.76 -48.14
C ARG A 406 5.53 13.09 -49.52
N LEU A 407 4.75 12.04 -49.77
CA LEU A 407 4.60 11.44 -51.11
C LEU A 407 4.27 12.49 -52.19
N ASP A 408 4.97 12.45 -53.32
CA ASP A 408 4.68 13.31 -54.47
C ASP A 408 3.49 12.71 -55.25
N PRO A 409 2.40 13.48 -55.49
CA PRO A 409 1.25 12.98 -56.24
C PRO A 409 1.60 12.42 -57.63
N ALA A 410 2.61 12.97 -58.32
CA ALA A 410 2.99 12.48 -59.64
C ALA A 410 3.61 11.08 -59.60
N THR A 411 4.46 10.81 -58.61
CA THR A 411 5.09 9.49 -58.43
C THR A 411 4.11 8.48 -57.83
N ALA A 412 3.23 8.92 -56.92
CA ALA A 412 2.24 8.06 -56.27
C ALA A 412 1.19 7.51 -57.26
N LEU A 413 0.81 8.27 -58.29
CA LEU A 413 -0.15 7.83 -59.32
C LEU A 413 0.45 6.84 -60.33
N ARG A 414 1.78 6.86 -60.49
CA ARG A 414 2.55 5.94 -61.35
C ARG A 414 2.96 4.65 -60.62
N TYR A 415 2.68 4.56 -59.33
CA TYR A 415 2.95 3.36 -58.54
C TYR A 415 1.97 2.25 -58.96
N GLU A 416 2.50 1.09 -59.34
CA GLU A 416 1.74 -0.14 -59.62
C GLU A 416 1.49 -0.96 -58.36
#